data_AF-A0AA38NYB5-F1
#
_entry.id   AF-A0AA38NYB5-F1
#
_cell.length_a   1.000
_cell.length_b   1.000
_cell.length_c   1.000
_cell.angle_alpha   90.00
_cell.angle_beta   90.00
_cell.angle_gamma   90.00
#
_symmetry.space_group_name_H-M   'P 1'
#
loop_
_entity.id
_entity.type
_entity.pdbx_description
1 polymer ?
#
loop_
_entity_poly.entity_id
_entity_poly.type
_entity_poly.pdbx_seq_one_letter_code
_entity_poly.pdbx_strand_id
1 'polypeptide(L)'
;SKYYKHFKMPPEIDARDPDVVRYQFHCKHFPVQFVTRARHDDSTSNLKRHVDTCAAVDEAAAAGQLTIPMYAGGSSYSEPQLRLLLVQWCAVNARPMLIVEDEAFLKMMKMMHAHVVVPSAVTLARDIQRVYDISKKEVQKVLAMTPGRKHIILDGWSSPNVMSILGVDTTFVKDGKIVNITLDCVR
;
A
#
# COMPACT_ATOMS: atom_id res chain seq x y z
N SER A 1 30.33 20.96 0.11
CA SER A 1 30.20 20.52 1.51
C SER A 1 30.22 19.00 1.60
N LYS A 2 30.83 18.40 2.63
CA LYS A 2 31.03 16.94 2.76
C LYS A 2 29.74 16.12 2.95
N TYR A 3 28.70 16.74 3.52
CA TYR A 3 27.46 16.05 3.90
C TYR A 3 26.65 15.53 2.70
N TYR A 4 26.76 16.18 1.52
CA TYR A 4 26.05 15.77 0.30
C TYR A 4 26.47 14.38 -0.21
N LYS A 5 27.68 13.90 0.15
CA LYS A 5 28.13 12.56 -0.25
C LYS A 5 27.27 11.44 0.33
N HIS A 6 26.57 11.70 1.43
CA HIS A 6 25.67 10.77 2.11
C HIS A 6 24.30 10.61 1.41
N PHE A 7 23.98 11.49 0.47
CA PHE A 7 22.69 11.53 -0.21
C PHE A 7 22.82 11.13 -1.69
N LYS A 8 21.76 10.58 -2.26
CA LYS A 8 21.67 10.28 -3.70
C LYS A 8 21.67 11.60 -4.49
N MET A 9 22.49 11.65 -5.52
CA MET A 9 22.59 12.79 -6.43
C MET A 9 22.22 12.35 -7.85
N PRO A 10 21.55 13.20 -8.66
CA PRO A 10 21.01 14.51 -8.29
C PRO A 10 19.79 14.40 -7.34
N PRO A 11 19.49 15.45 -6.54
CA PRO A 11 18.30 15.46 -5.69
C PRO A 11 17.02 15.60 -6.51
N GLU A 12 15.91 15.12 -5.96
CA GLU A 12 14.59 15.29 -6.58
C GLU A 12 14.07 16.71 -6.33
N ILE A 13 13.33 17.27 -7.29
CA ILE A 13 12.77 18.62 -7.19
C ILE A 13 11.32 18.51 -6.72
N ASP A 14 11.03 19.11 -5.57
CA ASP A 14 9.68 19.25 -5.05
C ASP A 14 9.15 20.65 -5.38
N ALA A 15 8.28 20.71 -6.39
CA ALA A 15 7.64 21.93 -6.89
C ALA A 15 6.16 22.04 -6.47
N ARG A 16 5.74 21.36 -5.40
CA ARG A 16 4.36 21.42 -4.88
C ARG A 16 3.98 22.80 -4.32
N ASP A 17 4.97 23.57 -3.90
CA ASP A 17 4.80 24.93 -3.39
C ASP A 17 5.08 25.93 -4.53
N PRO A 18 4.11 26.77 -4.91
CA PRO A 18 4.27 27.71 -6.02
C PRO A 18 5.28 28.82 -5.75
N ASP A 19 5.57 29.13 -4.47
CA ASP A 19 6.43 30.24 -4.09
C ASP A 19 7.86 29.80 -3.75
N VAL A 20 8.07 28.53 -3.40
CA VAL A 20 9.38 28.01 -2.97
C VAL A 20 9.70 26.65 -3.58
N VAL A 21 10.66 26.63 -4.50
CA VAL A 21 11.26 25.38 -5.01
C VAL A 21 12.09 24.72 -3.92
N ARG A 22 11.77 23.46 -3.60
CA ARG A 22 12.54 22.64 -2.64
C ARG A 22 13.23 21.48 -3.34
N TYR A 23 14.38 21.06 -2.81
CA TYR A 23 15.11 19.86 -3.21
C TYR A 23 14.97 18.79 -2.14
N GLN A 24 14.76 17.55 -2.55
CA GLN A 24 14.70 16.37 -1.70
C GLN A 24 15.98 15.56 -1.85
N PHE A 25 16.76 15.49 -0.77
CA PHE A 25 17.99 14.71 -0.68
C PHE A 25 17.70 13.39 0.01
N HIS A 26 17.63 12.29 -0.75
CA HIS A 26 17.40 10.94 -0.22
C HIS A 26 18.67 10.33 0.36
N CYS A 27 18.57 9.74 1.55
CA CYS A 27 19.67 9.04 2.20
C CYS A 27 20.10 7.81 1.39
N LYS A 28 21.41 7.55 1.29
CA LYS A 28 21.92 6.34 0.63
C LYS A 28 21.73 5.07 1.46
N HIS A 29 21.73 5.18 2.79
CA HIS A 29 21.59 4.06 3.72
C HIS A 29 20.12 3.70 3.95
N PHE A 30 19.25 4.72 4.05
CA PHE A 30 17.80 4.56 4.24
C PHE A 30 17.03 5.31 3.14
N PRO A 31 16.82 4.70 1.95
CA PRO A 31 16.28 5.40 0.77
C PRO A 31 14.91 6.07 0.97
N VAL A 32 14.14 5.60 1.95
CA VAL A 32 12.84 6.16 2.36
C VAL A 32 12.96 7.47 3.14
N GLN A 33 14.10 7.74 3.76
CA GLN A 33 14.34 9.00 4.48
C GLN A 33 14.95 10.04 3.54
N PHE A 34 14.46 11.28 3.62
CA PHE A 34 14.99 12.39 2.85
C PHE A 34 15.00 13.69 3.67
N VAL A 35 15.88 14.60 3.29
CA VAL A 35 15.95 15.96 3.84
C VAL A 35 15.53 16.94 2.76
N THR A 36 14.57 17.82 3.08
CA THR A 36 14.12 18.89 2.20
C THR A 36 14.92 20.17 2.43
N ARG A 37 15.22 20.88 1.34
CA ARG A 37 15.86 22.20 1.37
C ARG A 37 15.28 23.15 0.35
N ALA A 38 15.00 24.38 0.75
CA ALA A 38 14.66 25.42 -0.21
C ALA A 38 15.88 25.72 -1.10
N ARG A 39 15.63 26.12 -2.35
CA ARG A 39 16.71 26.45 -3.31
C ARG A 39 17.64 27.57 -2.81
N HIS A 40 17.12 28.51 -2.03
CA HIS A 40 17.85 29.67 -1.50
C HIS A 40 18.46 29.43 -0.11
N ASP A 41 18.35 28.21 0.43
CA ASP A 41 18.97 27.86 1.70
C ASP A 41 20.44 27.50 1.47
N ASP A 42 21.36 28.23 2.10
CA ASP A 42 22.80 28.01 2.05
C ASP A 42 23.35 27.25 3.27
N SER A 43 22.52 27.00 4.29
CA SER A 43 22.88 26.32 5.54
C SER A 43 22.87 24.80 5.45
N THR A 44 24.00 24.15 5.74
CA THR A 44 24.08 22.67 5.69
C THR A 44 23.66 21.97 6.98
N SER A 45 23.06 22.69 7.93
CA SER A 45 22.78 22.19 9.28
C SER A 45 21.79 21.01 9.30
N ASN A 46 20.79 21.00 8.43
CA ASN A 46 19.83 19.89 8.36
C ASN A 46 20.43 18.62 7.73
N LEU A 47 21.25 18.76 6.67
CA LEU A 47 22.01 17.64 6.09
C LEU A 47 22.96 17.06 7.13
N LYS A 48 23.70 17.92 7.84
CA LYS A 48 24.63 17.50 8.90
C LYS A 48 23.88 16.72 9.98
N ARG A 49 22.79 17.27 10.50
CA ARG A 49 21.98 16.61 11.53
C ARG A 49 21.50 15.22 11.08
N HIS A 50 21.05 15.07 9.84
CA HIS A 50 20.67 13.76 9.32
C HIS A 50 21.86 12.80 9.23
N VAL A 51 23.01 13.25 8.72
CA VAL A 51 24.24 12.43 8.64
C VAL A 51 24.67 11.95 10.03
N ASP A 52 24.66 12.85 11.01
CA ASP A 52 25.06 12.56 12.39
C ASP A 52 24.10 11.51 13.01
N THR A 53 22.78 11.66 12.81
CA THR A 53 21.79 10.66 13.26
C THR A 53 21.94 9.33 12.51
N CYS A 54 22.22 9.35 11.21
CA CYS A 54 22.36 8.13 10.41
C CYS A 54 23.59 7.32 10.82
N ALA A 55 24.72 7.98 11.10
CA ALA A 55 25.94 7.31 11.57
C ALA A 55 25.74 6.66 12.95
N ALA A 56 24.98 7.31 13.84
CA ALA A 56 24.64 6.76 15.15
C ALA A 56 23.83 5.45 15.06
N VAL A 57 23.10 5.20 13.96
CA VAL A 57 22.40 3.92 13.74
C VAL A 57 23.39 2.80 13.47
N ASP A 58 24.41 3.03 12.62
CA ASP A 58 25.43 2.03 12.29
C ASP A 58 26.29 1.70 13.52
N GLU A 59 26.63 2.70 14.34
CA GLU A 59 27.36 2.52 15.59
C GLU A 59 26.53 1.75 16.62
N ALA A 60 25.25 2.09 16.77
CA ALA A 60 24.34 1.35 17.65
C ALA A 60 24.09 -0.09 17.17
N ALA A 61 24.17 -0.34 15.85
CA ALA A 61 24.07 -1.68 15.26
C ALA A 61 25.27 -2.54 15.66
N ALA A 62 26.48 -1.98 15.57
CA ALA A 62 27.70 -2.65 16.00
C ALA A 62 27.69 -2.94 17.52
N ALA A 63 27.06 -2.07 18.31
CA ALA A 63 26.94 -2.22 19.77
C ALA A 63 25.76 -3.10 20.24
N GLY A 64 24.89 -3.57 19.33
CA GLY A 64 23.69 -4.35 19.69
C GLY A 64 22.60 -3.54 20.42
N GLN A 65 22.67 -2.20 20.36
CA GLN A 65 21.77 -1.26 21.06
C GLN A 65 20.76 -0.60 20.11
N LEU A 66 20.28 -1.37 19.14
CA LEU A 66 19.48 -0.92 17.99
C LEU A 66 18.10 -0.32 18.34
N THR A 67 17.66 -0.40 19.60
CA THR A 67 16.25 -0.20 19.98
C THR A 67 15.75 1.24 19.86
N ILE A 68 16.61 2.25 19.96
CA ILE A 68 16.20 3.68 19.96
C ILE A 68 16.51 4.37 18.62
N PRO A 69 17.69 4.20 17.99
CA PRO A 69 18.02 4.91 16.76
C PRO A 69 17.37 4.32 15.49
N MET A 70 17.10 3.00 15.41
CA MET A 70 16.43 2.41 14.23
C MET A 70 14.97 2.88 14.08
N TYR A 71 14.31 3.20 15.19
CA TYR A 71 12.96 3.79 15.17
C TYR A 71 12.95 5.24 14.67
N ALA A 72 14.12 5.89 14.51
CA ALA A 72 14.19 7.25 13.97
C ALA A 72 13.74 7.34 12.50
N GLY A 73 13.67 6.22 11.77
CA GLY A 73 13.05 6.14 10.45
C GLY A 73 11.52 6.21 10.45
N GLY A 74 10.89 6.12 11.62
CA GLY A 74 9.44 6.05 11.77
C GLY A 74 8.86 4.71 11.29
N SER A 75 7.66 4.39 11.76
CA SER A 75 6.86 3.35 11.12
C SER A 75 6.25 3.89 9.83
N SER A 76 6.29 3.13 8.74
CA SER A 76 5.48 3.42 7.54
C SER A 76 4.00 3.10 7.73
N TYR A 77 3.62 2.64 8.92
CA TYR A 77 2.24 2.33 9.26
C TYR A 77 1.34 3.57 9.07
N SER A 78 0.27 3.36 8.32
CA SER A 78 -0.90 4.22 8.38
C SER A 78 -2.14 3.32 8.45
N GLU A 79 -3.10 3.69 9.29
CA GLU A 79 -4.35 2.94 9.41
C GLU A 79 -5.07 2.80 8.05
N PRO A 80 -5.21 3.86 7.22
CA PRO A 80 -5.83 3.73 5.90
C PRO A 80 -5.07 2.77 4.97
N GLN A 81 -3.73 2.78 4.99
CA GLN A 81 -2.94 1.88 4.16
C GLN A 81 -3.07 0.43 4.62
N LEU A 82 -3.04 0.18 5.93
CA LEU A 82 -3.26 -1.17 6.46
C LEU A 82 -4.63 -1.71 6.05
N ARG A 83 -5.69 -0.90 6.18
CA ARG A 83 -7.06 -1.30 5.78
C ARG A 83 -7.12 -1.66 4.29
N LEU A 84 -6.50 -0.87 3.43
CA LEU A 84 -6.45 -1.17 1.99
C LEU A 84 -5.71 -2.50 1.70
N LEU A 85 -4.58 -2.74 2.37
CA LEU A 85 -3.84 -4.00 2.24
C LEU A 85 -4.64 -5.20 2.73
N LEU A 86 -5.41 -5.05 3.81
CA LEU A 86 -6.30 -6.11 4.31
C LEU A 86 -7.45 -6.40 3.35
N VAL A 87 -8.03 -5.36 2.72
CA VAL A 87 -9.03 -5.53 1.66
C VAL A 87 -8.44 -6.33 0.50
N GLN A 88 -7.26 -5.93 0.01
CA GLN A 88 -6.58 -6.64 -1.07
C GLN A 88 -6.29 -8.09 -0.67
N TRP A 89 -5.79 -8.33 0.54
CA TRP A 89 -5.48 -9.66 1.02
C TRP A 89 -6.71 -10.57 1.05
N CYS A 90 -7.83 -10.10 1.58
CA CYS A 90 -9.05 -10.89 1.66
C CYS A 90 -9.71 -11.09 0.29
N ALA A 91 -9.79 -10.05 -0.53
CA ALA A 91 -10.44 -10.10 -1.83
C ALA A 91 -9.63 -10.92 -2.86
N VAL A 92 -8.31 -10.76 -2.91
CA VAL A 92 -7.46 -11.42 -3.92
C VAL A 92 -7.12 -12.85 -3.53
N ASN A 93 -6.89 -13.12 -2.24
CA ASN A 93 -6.44 -14.44 -1.78
C ASN A 93 -7.59 -15.28 -1.16
N ALA A 94 -8.84 -14.85 -1.35
CA ALA A 94 -10.04 -15.50 -0.83
C ALA A 94 -9.95 -15.85 0.67
N ARG A 95 -9.45 -14.90 1.48
CA ARG A 95 -9.33 -15.10 2.93
C ARG A 95 -10.63 -14.72 3.63
N PRO A 96 -11.09 -15.50 4.63
CA PRO A 96 -12.20 -15.10 5.48
C PRO A 96 -11.88 -13.78 6.17
N MET A 97 -12.82 -12.84 6.18
CA MET A 97 -12.63 -11.54 6.82
C MET A 97 -12.36 -11.66 8.32
N LEU A 98 -12.83 -12.74 8.96
CA LEU A 98 -12.61 -13.03 10.38
C LEU A 98 -11.12 -13.19 10.74
N ILE A 99 -10.26 -13.49 9.76
CA ILE A 99 -8.82 -13.68 9.97
C ILE A 99 -8.13 -12.49 10.63
N VAL A 100 -8.66 -11.27 10.48
CA VAL A 100 -8.10 -10.06 11.09
C VAL A 100 -8.34 -9.98 12.59
N GLU A 101 -9.24 -10.80 13.12
CA GLU A 101 -9.56 -10.88 14.55
C GLU A 101 -8.83 -12.04 15.25
N ASP A 102 -8.08 -12.87 14.51
CA ASP A 102 -7.31 -13.97 15.07
C ASP A 102 -6.24 -13.45 16.04
N GLU A 103 -6.14 -14.07 17.22
CA GLU A 103 -5.19 -13.63 18.26
C GLU A 103 -3.74 -13.62 17.78
N ALA A 104 -3.33 -14.63 17.00
CA ALA A 104 -1.97 -14.74 16.48
C ALA A 104 -1.66 -13.58 15.52
N PHE A 105 -2.61 -13.24 14.64
CA PHE A 105 -2.50 -12.11 13.75
C PHE A 105 -2.39 -10.79 14.52
N LEU A 106 -3.26 -10.58 15.52
CA LEU A 106 -3.21 -9.37 16.37
C LEU A 106 -1.89 -9.26 17.15
N LYS A 107 -1.37 -10.37 17.68
CA LYS A 107 -0.05 -10.40 18.36
C LYS A 107 1.08 -10.02 17.40
N MET A 108 1.08 -10.56 16.18
CA MET A 108 2.05 -10.19 15.14
C MET A 108 1.97 -8.71 14.78
N MET A 109 0.77 -8.17 14.55
CA MET A 109 0.60 -6.76 14.20
C MET A 109 1.08 -5.82 15.32
N LYS A 110 0.76 -6.13 16.58
CA LYS A 110 1.21 -5.34 17.74
C LYS A 110 2.72 -5.41 17.96
N MET A 111 3.32 -6.57 17.68
CA MET A 111 4.78 -6.73 17.71
C MET A 111 5.46 -5.83 16.67
N MET A 112 4.87 -5.71 15.48
CA MET A 112 5.40 -4.86 14.40
C MET A 112 5.14 -3.36 14.64
N HIS A 113 4.02 -3.01 15.28
CA HIS A 113 3.70 -1.63 15.65
C HIS A 113 2.80 -1.57 16.88
N ALA A 114 3.30 -1.04 17.99
CA ALA A 114 2.63 -1.07 19.29
C ALA A 114 1.23 -0.39 19.30
N HIS A 115 1.04 0.66 18.49
CA HIS A 115 -0.21 1.40 18.36
C HIS A 115 -1.01 1.04 17.09
N VAL A 116 -0.79 -0.15 16.53
CA VAL A 116 -1.55 -0.60 15.36
C VAL A 116 -3.04 -0.66 15.68
N VAL A 117 -3.86 -0.16 14.75
CA VAL A 117 -5.32 -0.26 14.79
C VAL A 117 -5.73 -1.22 13.69
N VAL A 118 -6.11 -2.42 14.09
CA VAL A 118 -6.62 -3.45 13.17
C VAL A 118 -8.15 -3.32 13.12
N PRO A 119 -8.76 -3.23 11.92
CA PRO A 119 -10.22 -3.16 11.80
C PRO A 119 -10.87 -4.47 12.24
N SER A 120 -12.12 -4.42 12.71
CA SER A 120 -12.94 -5.62 12.87
C SER A 120 -13.29 -6.25 11.52
N ALA A 121 -13.66 -7.53 11.52
CA ALA A 121 -14.12 -8.25 10.33
C ALA A 121 -15.33 -7.55 9.68
N VAL A 122 -16.22 -6.97 10.49
CA VAL A 122 -17.37 -6.17 10.02
C VAL A 122 -16.92 -4.88 9.34
N THR A 123 -15.88 -4.23 9.85
CA THR A 123 -15.32 -3.02 9.24
C THR A 123 -14.62 -3.36 7.93
N LEU A 124 -13.87 -4.46 7.90
CA LEU A 124 -13.24 -4.97 6.69
C LEU A 124 -14.26 -5.34 5.61
N ALA A 125 -15.37 -5.97 5.98
CA ALA A 125 -16.46 -6.28 5.05
C ALA A 125 -17.02 -5.01 4.38
N ARG A 126 -17.25 -3.94 5.17
CA ARG A 126 -17.69 -2.64 4.64
C ARG A 126 -16.65 -2.00 3.72
N ASP A 127 -15.36 -2.14 4.05
CA ASP A 127 -14.28 -1.60 3.22
C ASP A 127 -14.17 -2.38 1.89
N ILE A 128 -14.30 -3.71 1.92
CA ILE A 128 -14.39 -4.54 0.71
C ILE A 128 -15.56 -4.09 -0.16
N GLN A 129 -16.75 -3.88 0.44
CA GLN A 129 -17.92 -3.41 -0.31
C GLN A 129 -17.67 -2.05 -0.98
N ARG A 130 -17.04 -1.11 -0.27
CA ARG A 130 -16.68 0.21 -0.83
C ARG A 130 -15.71 0.08 -2.01
N VAL A 131 -14.68 -0.76 -1.86
CA VAL A 131 -13.73 -1.02 -2.95
C VAL A 131 -14.43 -1.69 -4.12
N TYR A 132 -15.32 -2.64 -3.89
CA TYR A 132 -16.16 -3.25 -4.92
C TYR A 132 -17.00 -2.20 -5.67
N ASP A 133 -17.67 -1.28 -4.96
CA ASP A 133 -18.50 -0.25 -5.60
C ASP A 133 -17.67 0.72 -6.47
N ILE A 134 -16.44 1.01 -6.07
CA ILE A 134 -15.48 1.81 -6.86
C ILE A 134 -15.01 0.99 -8.08
N SER A 135 -14.53 -0.23 -7.85
CA SER A 135 -14.02 -1.13 -8.89
C SER A 135 -15.08 -1.48 -9.93
N LYS A 136 -16.35 -1.64 -9.54
CA LYS A 136 -17.48 -1.89 -10.43
C LYS A 136 -17.63 -0.80 -11.48
N LYS A 137 -17.51 0.47 -11.09
CA LYS A 137 -17.56 1.60 -12.04
C LYS A 137 -16.40 1.57 -13.03
N GLU A 138 -15.21 1.21 -12.58
CA GLU A 138 -14.05 1.08 -13.46
C GLU A 138 -14.17 -0.12 -14.40
N VAL A 139 -14.67 -1.27 -13.92
CA VAL A 139 -14.96 -2.44 -14.77
C VAL A 139 -16.00 -2.10 -15.83
N GLN A 140 -17.07 -1.37 -15.48
CA GLN A 140 -18.07 -0.90 -16.45
C GLN A 140 -17.44 -0.03 -17.55
N LYS A 141 -16.56 0.91 -17.18
CA LYS A 141 -15.82 1.72 -18.15
C LYS A 141 -14.93 0.85 -19.05
N VAL A 142 -14.17 -0.08 -18.46
CA VAL A 142 -13.31 -0.99 -19.22
C VAL A 142 -14.13 -1.80 -20.23
N LEU A 143 -15.25 -2.36 -19.83
CA LEU A 143 -16.12 -3.15 -20.71
C LEU A 143 -16.78 -2.30 -21.81
N ALA A 144 -17.16 -1.05 -21.51
CA ALA A 144 -17.72 -0.12 -22.49
C ALA A 144 -16.68 0.32 -23.53
N MET A 145 -15.46 0.63 -23.09
CA MET A 145 -14.38 1.10 -23.96
C MET A 145 -13.68 -0.02 -24.73
N THR A 146 -13.77 -1.28 -24.28
CA THR A 146 -13.13 -2.40 -24.98
C THR A 146 -13.91 -2.73 -26.26
N PRO A 147 -13.33 -2.58 -27.46
CA PRO A 147 -14.02 -2.89 -28.71
C PRO A 147 -14.25 -4.40 -28.86
N GLY A 148 -15.20 -4.76 -29.72
CA GLY A 148 -15.51 -6.17 -30.03
C GLY A 148 -16.62 -6.78 -29.18
N ARG A 149 -16.85 -8.07 -29.40
CA ARG A 149 -17.91 -8.85 -28.73
C ARG A 149 -17.46 -9.24 -27.32
N LYS A 150 -18.38 -9.15 -26.37
CA LYS A 150 -18.25 -9.71 -25.02
C LYS A 150 -19.21 -10.87 -24.90
N HIS A 151 -18.73 -12.03 -24.51
CA HIS A 151 -19.55 -13.20 -24.28
C HIS A 151 -19.84 -13.32 -22.78
N ILE A 152 -21.13 -13.39 -22.44
CA ILE A 152 -21.58 -13.59 -21.05
C ILE A 152 -21.66 -15.08 -20.78
N ILE A 153 -21.10 -15.50 -19.65
CA ILE A 153 -21.11 -16.87 -19.16
C ILE A 153 -22.01 -16.89 -17.92
N LEU A 154 -22.92 -17.85 -17.89
CA LEU A 154 -23.82 -18.10 -16.78
C LEU A 154 -23.48 -19.49 -16.23
N ASP A 155 -22.94 -19.55 -15.03
CA ASP A 155 -22.56 -20.79 -14.36
C ASP A 155 -23.45 -21.01 -13.13
N GLY A 156 -24.42 -21.92 -13.24
CA GLY A 156 -25.37 -22.21 -12.19
C GLY A 156 -25.06 -23.53 -11.51
N TRP A 157 -24.93 -23.53 -10.18
CA TRP A 157 -24.79 -24.76 -9.39
C TRP A 157 -25.68 -24.75 -8.15
N SER A 158 -26.01 -25.95 -7.68
CA SER A 158 -26.68 -26.15 -6.40
C SER A 158 -25.70 -26.75 -5.41
N SER A 159 -25.47 -26.09 -4.28
CA SER A 159 -24.59 -26.62 -3.24
C SER A 159 -25.31 -27.66 -2.36
N PRO A 160 -24.57 -28.56 -1.70
CA PRO A 160 -25.15 -29.63 -0.86
C PRO A 160 -26.07 -29.14 0.27
N ASN A 161 -25.96 -27.88 0.66
CA ASN A 161 -26.83 -27.21 1.63
C ASN A 161 -28.10 -26.60 0.98
N VAL A 162 -28.50 -27.06 -0.20
CA VAL A 162 -29.73 -26.68 -0.91
C VAL A 162 -29.78 -25.18 -1.23
N MET A 163 -28.64 -24.59 -1.54
CA MET A 163 -28.58 -23.23 -2.07
C MET A 163 -28.32 -23.29 -3.57
N SER A 164 -29.11 -22.55 -4.33
CA SER A 164 -28.83 -22.30 -5.75
C SER A 164 -27.96 -21.05 -5.85
N ILE A 165 -26.90 -21.13 -6.66
CA ILE A 165 -25.98 -20.01 -6.91
C ILE A 165 -25.81 -19.88 -8.43
N LEU A 166 -25.77 -18.64 -8.92
CA LEU A 166 -25.50 -18.30 -10.31
C LEU A 166 -24.30 -17.35 -10.37
N GLY A 167 -23.17 -17.88 -10.86
CA GLY A 167 -22.04 -17.09 -11.31
C GLY A 167 -22.36 -16.42 -12.64
N VAL A 168 -22.05 -15.12 -12.73
CA VAL A 168 -22.14 -14.35 -13.97
C VAL A 168 -20.74 -13.85 -14.30
N ASP A 169 -20.18 -14.35 -15.40
CA ASP A 169 -18.87 -13.93 -15.89
C ASP A 169 -18.97 -13.31 -17.29
N THR A 170 -17.94 -12.57 -17.68
CA THR A 170 -17.78 -12.09 -19.05
C THR A 170 -16.40 -12.42 -19.57
N THR A 171 -16.34 -12.85 -20.83
CA THR A 171 -15.11 -13.10 -21.57
C THR A 171 -15.04 -12.24 -22.82
N PHE A 172 -13.88 -11.64 -23.06
CA PHE A 172 -13.64 -10.78 -24.23
C PHE A 172 -12.15 -10.74 -24.59
N VAL A 173 -11.84 -10.26 -25.79
CA VAL A 173 -10.45 -10.10 -26.24
C VAL A 173 -9.99 -8.66 -26.00
N LYS A 174 -8.85 -8.50 -25.34
CA LYS A 174 -8.17 -7.22 -25.14
C LYS A 174 -6.68 -7.40 -25.40
N ASP A 175 -6.10 -6.55 -26.25
CA ASP A 175 -4.67 -6.58 -26.59
C ASP A 175 -4.18 -7.97 -27.05
N GLY A 176 -5.01 -8.67 -27.85
CA GLY A 176 -4.71 -10.02 -28.35
C GLY A 176 -4.82 -11.14 -27.32
N LYS A 177 -5.32 -10.86 -26.10
CA LYS A 177 -5.49 -11.84 -25.02
C LYS A 177 -6.95 -12.00 -24.64
N ILE A 178 -7.35 -13.23 -24.31
CA ILE A 178 -8.66 -13.51 -23.71
C ILE A 178 -8.61 -13.07 -22.25
N VAL A 179 -9.55 -12.24 -21.85
CA VAL A 179 -9.73 -11.74 -20.49
C VAL A 179 -11.07 -12.23 -19.97
N ASN A 180 -11.06 -12.82 -18.77
CA ASN A 180 -12.26 -13.24 -18.04
C ASN A 180 -12.43 -12.35 -16.82
N ILE A 181 -13.66 -11.88 -16.58
CA ILE A 181 -14.01 -11.09 -15.39
C ILE A 181 -15.30 -11.66 -14.80
N THR A 182 -15.27 -12.00 -13.51
CA THR A 182 -16.48 -12.30 -12.74
C THR A 182 -17.22 -11.01 -12.43
N LEU A 183 -18.48 -10.94 -12.90
CA LEU A 183 -19.34 -9.77 -12.76
C LEU A 183 -20.17 -9.84 -11.49
N ASP A 184 -20.73 -11.00 -11.18
CA ASP A 184 -21.57 -11.21 -10.01
C ASP A 184 -21.66 -12.69 -9.59
N CYS A 185 -22.10 -12.91 -8.37
CA CYS A 185 -22.45 -14.22 -7.82
C CYS A 185 -23.79 -14.09 -7.10
N VAL A 186 -24.86 -14.47 -7.80
CA VAL A 186 -26.23 -14.34 -7.31
C VAL A 186 -26.62 -15.59 -6.54
N ARG A 187 -27.25 -15.41 -5.39
CA ARG A 187 -27.76 -16.47 -4.52
C ARG A 187 -29.24 -16.26 -4.24
#